data_AF-A0A1V3N3W2-F1
#
_entry.id   AF-A0A1V3N3W2-F1
#
_cell.length_a   1.000
_cell.length_b   1.000
_cell.length_c   1.000
_cell.angle_alpha   90.00
_cell.angle_beta   90.00
_cell.angle_gamma   90.00
#
_symmetry.space_group_name_H-M   'P 1'
#
loop_
_entity.id
_entity.type
_entity.pdbx_description
1 polymer ?
#
loop_
_entity_poly.entity_id
_entity_poly.type
_entity_poly.pdbx_seq_one_letter_code
_entity_poly.pdbx_strand_id
1 'polypeptide(L)'
;MRNSIKIERKKLGKKGDYATLVLFGLIFLLGFLSIFWDLKLGIVSVVCVIISYFLNRKIDLILYLKWFSIALVLLALLVSWLLRLSFWIFILQFLALSCIHVVIALIAAIQDDHTDIIFSMNADKFSCLCPGDDYKGYALNPMGYLKHFKTKDIDSIQQDKHGLLIVVKGESLRPRELTASEITQILAYFKAEEFNLVEVIPTRDIHQAESELAWGKIMAIGVPVVLGSLSAYFLGDNGRNTVVSMASLLIPLLLIPLLLKLVNRWKHRSEKK
;
A
#
# COMPACT_ATOMS: atom_id res chain seq x y z
N MET A 1 -12.16 36.31 11.46
CA MET A 1 -12.14 35.10 10.60
C MET A 1 -11.02 34.22 11.13
N ARG A 2 -11.31 32.98 11.58
CA ARG A 2 -10.23 32.07 11.99
C ARG A 2 -9.42 31.74 10.74
N ASN A 3 -8.16 32.14 10.73
CA ASN A 3 -7.26 31.75 9.66
C ASN A 3 -7.20 30.21 9.64
N SER A 4 -7.14 29.63 8.47
CA SER A 4 -6.93 28.19 8.29
C SER A 4 -6.09 27.99 7.06
N ILE A 5 -5.04 27.19 7.15
CA ILE A 5 -4.20 26.83 6.01
C ILE A 5 -4.59 25.44 5.53
N LYS A 6 -4.78 25.30 4.23
CA LYS A 6 -5.04 24.02 3.57
C LYS A 6 -4.14 23.91 2.36
N ILE A 7 -3.51 22.76 2.21
CA ILE A 7 -2.70 22.43 1.03
C ILE A 7 -3.31 21.19 0.41
N GLU A 8 -3.54 21.31 -0.88
CA GLU A 8 -4.25 20.33 -1.67
C GLU A 8 -3.33 19.80 -2.77
N ARG A 9 -3.48 18.52 -3.09
CA ARG A 9 -2.73 17.90 -4.18
C ARG A 9 -3.68 17.08 -5.04
N LYS A 10 -3.59 17.30 -6.34
CA LYS A 10 -4.33 16.51 -7.32
C LYS A 10 -3.64 15.17 -7.52
N LYS A 11 -4.44 14.12 -7.72
CA LYS A 11 -3.96 12.81 -8.19
C LYS A 11 -2.99 12.11 -7.22
N LEU A 12 -3.17 12.30 -5.91
CA LEU A 12 -2.40 11.54 -4.93
C LEU A 12 -2.83 10.07 -4.96
N GLY A 13 -1.88 9.13 -4.91
CA GLY A 13 -2.19 7.68 -4.85
C GLY A 13 -2.47 6.99 -6.19
N LYS A 14 -2.68 7.73 -7.29
CA LYS A 14 -3.00 7.13 -8.60
C LYS A 14 -1.95 6.11 -9.09
N LYS A 15 -0.69 6.18 -8.65
CA LYS A 15 0.36 5.21 -9.01
C LYS A 15 0.00 3.76 -8.60
N GLY A 16 -0.61 3.58 -7.42
CA GLY A 16 -1.10 2.28 -6.97
C GLY A 16 -2.28 1.79 -7.81
N ASP A 17 -3.20 2.70 -8.15
CA ASP A 17 -4.35 2.40 -9.00
C ASP A 17 -3.92 2.00 -10.42
N TYR A 18 -2.91 2.67 -11.00
CA TYR A 18 -2.34 2.28 -12.30
C TYR A 18 -1.70 0.89 -12.25
N ALA A 19 -0.94 0.56 -11.21
CA ALA A 19 -0.34 -0.77 -11.06
C ALA A 19 -1.43 -1.85 -10.92
N THR A 20 -2.47 -1.55 -10.14
CA THR A 20 -3.64 -2.43 -9.97
C THR A 20 -4.38 -2.60 -11.30
N LEU A 21 -4.60 -1.51 -12.04
CA LEU A 21 -5.23 -1.54 -13.36
C LEU A 21 -4.44 -2.39 -14.36
N VAL A 22 -3.11 -2.28 -14.38
CA VAL A 22 -2.25 -3.12 -15.23
C VAL A 22 -2.39 -4.59 -14.85
N LEU A 23 -2.35 -4.92 -13.56
CA LEU A 23 -2.47 -6.29 -13.08
C LEU A 23 -3.82 -6.92 -13.46
N PHE A 24 -4.92 -6.25 -13.12
CA PHE A 24 -6.27 -6.74 -13.45
C PHE A 24 -6.52 -6.75 -14.96
N GLY A 25 -5.94 -5.81 -15.71
CA GLY A 25 -5.98 -5.79 -17.17
C GLY A 25 -5.25 -6.98 -17.79
N LEU A 26 -4.08 -7.37 -17.26
CA LEU A 26 -3.34 -8.56 -17.70
C LEU A 26 -4.12 -9.84 -17.40
N ILE A 27 -4.71 -9.96 -16.21
CA ILE A 27 -5.54 -11.12 -15.83
C ILE A 27 -6.76 -11.22 -16.76
N PHE A 28 -7.43 -10.10 -17.04
CA PHE A 28 -8.54 -10.05 -17.99
C PHE A 28 -8.10 -10.48 -19.38
N LEU A 29 -6.95 -10.00 -19.88
CA LEU A 29 -6.44 -10.37 -21.20
C LEU A 29 -6.14 -11.87 -21.30
N LEU A 30 -5.59 -12.48 -20.25
CA LEU A 30 -5.43 -13.94 -20.16
C LEU A 30 -6.77 -14.66 -20.20
N GLY A 31 -7.77 -14.20 -19.44
CA GLY A 31 -9.13 -14.76 -19.46
C GLY A 31 -9.85 -14.59 -20.80
N PHE A 32 -9.58 -13.50 -21.52
CA PHE A 32 -10.10 -13.25 -22.86
C PHE A 32 -9.48 -14.22 -23.87
N LEU A 33 -8.15 -14.39 -23.84
CA LEU A 33 -7.46 -15.33 -24.72
C LEU A 33 -7.90 -16.78 -24.45
N SER A 34 -8.22 -17.14 -23.20
CA SER A 34 -8.69 -18.49 -22.87
C SER A 34 -10.07 -18.83 -23.47
N ILE A 35 -10.86 -17.85 -23.92
CA ILE A 35 -12.14 -18.09 -24.64
C ILE A 35 -11.90 -18.90 -25.91
N PHE A 36 -10.79 -18.68 -26.60
CA PHE A 36 -10.48 -19.35 -27.85
C PHE A 36 -10.01 -20.79 -27.67
N TRP A 37 -9.66 -21.21 -26.44
CA TRP A 37 -9.31 -22.59 -26.15
C TRP A 37 -10.54 -23.51 -26.20
N ASP A 38 -11.62 -23.10 -25.53
CA ASP A 38 -12.90 -23.81 -25.56
C ASP A 38 -14.04 -22.79 -25.67
N LEU A 39 -14.55 -22.66 -26.89
CA LEU A 39 -15.56 -21.66 -27.22
C LEU A 39 -16.86 -21.87 -26.44
N LYS A 40 -17.23 -23.12 -26.13
CA LYS A 40 -18.46 -23.41 -25.37
C LYS A 40 -18.33 -22.88 -23.95
N LEU A 41 -17.21 -23.19 -23.31
CA LEU A 41 -16.92 -22.76 -21.96
C LEU A 41 -16.76 -21.24 -21.88
N GLY A 42 -16.08 -20.65 -22.86
CA GLY A 42 -15.91 -19.20 -22.96
C GLY A 42 -17.24 -18.44 -23.09
N ILE A 43 -18.17 -18.89 -23.95
CA ILE A 43 -19.49 -18.26 -24.09
C ILE A 43 -20.24 -18.29 -22.75
N VAL A 44 -20.27 -19.44 -22.07
CA VAL A 44 -20.95 -19.57 -20.78
C VAL A 44 -20.32 -18.63 -19.74
N SER A 45 -18.99 -18.60 -19.63
CA SER A 45 -18.29 -17.72 -18.70
C SER A 45 -18.59 -16.24 -18.98
N VAL A 46 -18.61 -15.80 -20.25
CA VAL A 46 -18.96 -14.43 -20.63
C VAL A 46 -20.40 -14.09 -20.23
N VAL A 47 -21.37 -14.98 -20.49
CA VAL A 47 -22.76 -14.76 -20.07
C VAL A 47 -22.87 -14.64 -18.56
N CYS A 48 -22.17 -15.50 -17.80
CA CYS A 48 -22.14 -15.41 -16.34
C CYS A 48 -21.54 -14.09 -15.84
N VAL A 49 -20.46 -13.60 -16.48
CA VAL A 49 -19.84 -12.30 -16.16
C VAL A 49 -20.85 -11.17 -16.38
N ILE A 50 -21.57 -11.17 -17.51
CA ILE A 50 -22.63 -10.18 -17.80
C ILE A 50 -23.75 -10.24 -16.76
N ILE A 51 -24.24 -11.43 -16.41
CA ILE A 51 -25.28 -11.58 -15.39
C ILE A 51 -24.78 -11.06 -14.03
N SER A 52 -23.54 -11.40 -13.66
CA SER A 52 -22.95 -10.93 -12.40
C SER A 52 -22.85 -9.41 -12.34
N TYR A 53 -22.56 -8.75 -13.46
CA TYR A 53 -22.55 -7.29 -13.58
C TYR A 53 -23.91 -6.68 -13.26
N PHE A 54 -24.97 -7.19 -13.91
CA PHE A 54 -26.32 -6.70 -13.70
C PHE A 54 -26.83 -6.99 -12.28
N LEU A 55 -26.44 -8.14 -11.71
CA LEU A 55 -26.74 -8.44 -10.30
C LEU A 55 -26.06 -7.42 -9.38
N ASN A 56 -24.77 -7.13 -9.60
CA ASN A 56 -24.01 -6.20 -8.78
C ASN A 56 -24.59 -4.79 -8.78
N ARG A 57 -25.21 -4.39 -9.90
CA ARG A 57 -25.88 -3.09 -10.01
C ARG A 57 -27.14 -3.00 -9.14
N LYS A 58 -27.81 -4.12 -8.85
CA LYS A 58 -29.04 -4.17 -8.04
C LYS A 58 -28.80 -4.56 -6.60
N ILE A 59 -27.79 -5.39 -6.35
CA ILE A 59 -27.47 -5.98 -5.06
C ILE A 59 -25.96 -5.83 -4.90
N ASP A 60 -25.51 -5.20 -3.82
CA ASP A 60 -24.08 -5.09 -3.53
C ASP A 60 -23.50 -6.49 -3.27
N LEU A 61 -22.83 -7.07 -4.28
CA LEU A 61 -22.31 -8.44 -4.20
C LEU A 61 -21.19 -8.57 -3.16
N ILE A 62 -20.53 -7.48 -2.78
CA ILE A 62 -19.48 -7.50 -1.76
C ILE A 62 -20.09 -7.81 -0.40
N LEU A 63 -21.24 -7.21 -0.09
CA LEU A 63 -21.97 -7.47 1.15
C LEU A 63 -22.45 -8.93 1.25
N TYR A 64 -22.80 -9.53 0.10
CA TYR A 64 -23.32 -10.90 0.00
C TYR A 64 -22.30 -11.91 -0.55
N LEU A 65 -21.00 -11.62 -0.42
CA LEU A 65 -19.91 -12.40 -1.04
C LEU A 65 -19.96 -13.90 -0.71
N LYS A 66 -20.33 -14.25 0.53
CA LYS A 66 -20.48 -15.65 0.96
C LYS A 66 -21.55 -16.39 0.15
N TRP A 67 -22.73 -15.79 0.03
CA TRP A 67 -23.85 -16.37 -0.71
C TRP A 67 -23.60 -16.40 -2.21
N PHE A 68 -22.95 -15.36 -2.74
CA PHE A 68 -22.54 -15.32 -4.13
C PHE A 68 -21.54 -16.44 -4.46
N SER A 69 -20.58 -16.70 -3.57
CA SER A 69 -19.60 -17.78 -3.76
C SER A 69 -20.27 -19.16 -3.77
N ILE A 70 -21.23 -19.40 -2.87
CA ILE A 70 -22.01 -20.64 -2.84
C ILE A 70 -22.81 -20.80 -4.13
N ALA A 71 -23.51 -19.74 -4.55
CA ALA A 71 -24.30 -19.75 -5.79
C ALA A 71 -23.42 -19.99 -7.03
N LEU A 72 -22.23 -19.40 -7.09
CA LEU A 72 -21.27 -19.60 -8.17
C LEU A 72 -20.80 -21.06 -8.26
N VAL A 73 -20.48 -21.69 -7.12
CA VAL A 73 -20.09 -23.11 -7.09
C VAL A 73 -21.24 -24.01 -7.54
N LEU A 74 -22.46 -23.76 -7.06
CA LEU A 74 -23.65 -24.51 -7.48
C LEU A 74 -23.92 -24.35 -8.98
N LEU A 75 -23.83 -23.13 -9.50
CA LEU A 75 -23.97 -22.85 -10.93
C LEU A 75 -22.87 -23.56 -11.74
N ALA A 76 -21.62 -23.49 -11.29
CA ALA A 76 -20.50 -24.15 -11.94
C ALA A 76 -20.71 -25.68 -11.99
N LEU A 77 -21.19 -26.30 -10.92
CA LEU A 77 -21.53 -27.73 -10.89
C LEU A 77 -22.66 -28.06 -11.87
N LEU A 78 -23.74 -27.27 -11.86
CA LEU A 78 -24.90 -27.45 -12.74
C LEU A 78 -24.51 -27.38 -14.22
N VAL A 79 -23.77 -26.34 -14.60
CA VAL A 79 -23.34 -26.10 -15.99
C VAL A 79 -22.31 -27.16 -16.42
N SER A 80 -21.38 -27.52 -15.54
CA SER A 80 -20.41 -28.59 -15.81
C SER A 80 -21.09 -29.93 -16.06
N TRP A 81 -22.14 -30.24 -15.30
CA TRP A 81 -22.91 -31.46 -15.48
C TRP A 81 -23.75 -31.44 -16.77
N LEU A 82 -24.48 -30.36 -17.02
CA LEU A 82 -25.40 -30.24 -18.16
C LEU A 82 -24.67 -30.18 -19.51
N LEU A 83 -23.58 -29.39 -19.58
CA LEU A 83 -22.86 -29.10 -20.82
C LEU A 83 -21.55 -29.91 -20.95
N ARG A 84 -21.24 -30.79 -19.99
CA ARG A 84 -20.00 -31.57 -19.89
C ARG A 84 -18.75 -30.68 -19.97
N LEU A 85 -18.79 -29.55 -19.26
CA LEU A 85 -17.69 -28.59 -19.21
C LEU A 85 -16.75 -28.91 -18.04
N SER A 86 -15.49 -28.48 -18.17
CA SER A 86 -14.55 -28.57 -17.06
C SER A 86 -14.87 -27.52 -15.98
N PHE A 87 -15.27 -28.00 -14.80
CA PHE A 87 -15.62 -27.18 -13.65
C PHE A 87 -14.54 -26.15 -13.28
N TRP A 88 -13.29 -26.60 -13.17
CA TRP A 88 -12.18 -25.74 -12.74
C TRP A 88 -11.83 -24.68 -13.79
N ILE A 89 -11.89 -25.04 -15.06
CA ILE A 89 -11.60 -24.11 -16.16
C ILE A 89 -12.71 -23.06 -16.23
N PHE A 90 -13.97 -23.46 -16.04
CA PHE A 90 -15.11 -22.53 -15.97
C PHE A 90 -14.94 -21.49 -14.85
N ILE A 91 -14.58 -21.91 -13.64
CA ILE A 91 -14.38 -20.99 -12.51
C ILE A 91 -13.22 -20.04 -12.79
N LEU A 92 -12.08 -20.55 -13.24
CA LEU A 92 -10.91 -19.72 -13.53
C LEU A 92 -11.21 -18.69 -14.62
N GLN A 93 -11.89 -19.11 -15.68
CA GLN A 93 -12.25 -18.24 -16.79
C GLN A 93 -13.29 -17.20 -16.40
N PHE A 94 -14.29 -17.57 -15.60
CA PHE A 94 -15.26 -16.64 -15.02
C PHE A 94 -14.56 -15.58 -14.15
N LEU A 95 -13.65 -15.99 -13.25
CA LEU A 95 -12.93 -15.07 -12.38
C LEU A 95 -12.03 -14.12 -13.17
N ALA A 96 -11.27 -14.65 -14.14
CA ALA A 96 -10.37 -13.85 -14.97
C ALA A 96 -11.14 -12.82 -15.83
N LEU A 97 -12.25 -13.23 -16.44
CA LEU A 97 -13.10 -12.31 -17.21
C LEU A 97 -13.81 -11.29 -16.32
N SER A 98 -14.18 -11.65 -15.08
CA SER A 98 -14.81 -10.74 -14.12
C SER A 98 -13.91 -9.56 -13.72
N CYS A 99 -12.59 -9.67 -13.91
CA CYS A 99 -11.64 -8.57 -13.71
C CYS A 99 -11.96 -7.34 -14.56
N ILE A 100 -12.70 -7.47 -15.67
CA ILE A 100 -13.11 -6.31 -16.48
C ILE A 100 -13.92 -5.29 -15.68
N HIS A 101 -14.73 -5.74 -14.72
CA HIS A 101 -15.50 -4.83 -13.87
C HIS A 101 -14.60 -3.97 -12.99
N VAL A 102 -13.55 -4.57 -12.45
CA VAL A 102 -12.54 -3.88 -11.64
C VAL A 102 -11.75 -2.89 -12.51
N VAL A 103 -11.37 -3.29 -13.73
CA VAL A 103 -10.67 -2.42 -14.68
C VAL A 103 -11.53 -1.20 -15.03
N ILE A 104 -12.82 -1.39 -15.38
CA ILE A 104 -13.73 -0.29 -15.70
C ILE A 104 -13.90 0.65 -14.50
N ALA A 105 -14.10 0.10 -13.30
CA ALA A 105 -14.23 0.90 -12.08
C ALA A 105 -12.97 1.71 -11.78
N LEU A 106 -11.78 1.12 -11.94
CA LEU A 106 -10.50 1.80 -11.74
C LEU A 106 -10.25 2.89 -12.80
N ILE A 107 -10.59 2.65 -14.07
CA ILE A 107 -10.50 3.69 -15.11
C ILE A 107 -11.38 4.89 -14.75
N ALA A 108 -12.61 4.65 -14.32
CA ALA A 108 -13.53 5.71 -13.91
C ALA A 108 -12.99 6.49 -12.71
N ALA A 109 -12.45 5.79 -11.69
CA ALA A 109 -11.85 6.43 -10.51
C ALA A 109 -10.57 7.22 -10.86
N ILE A 110 -9.75 6.73 -11.79
CA ILE A 110 -8.53 7.41 -12.25
C ILE A 110 -8.88 8.65 -13.09
N GLN A 111 -9.98 8.63 -13.85
CA GLN A 111 -10.44 9.79 -14.62
C GLN A 111 -11.02 10.89 -13.74
N ASP A 112 -11.52 10.56 -12.55
CA ASP A 112 -12.00 11.54 -11.60
C ASP A 112 -10.83 12.43 -11.11
N ASP A 113 -11.00 13.74 -11.22
CA ASP A 113 -9.99 14.75 -10.90
C ASP A 113 -10.08 15.08 -9.40
N HIS A 114 -9.93 14.03 -8.58
CA HIS A 114 -9.95 14.17 -7.13
C HIS A 114 -8.77 15.01 -6.64
N THR A 115 -9.09 15.92 -5.74
CA THR A 115 -8.14 16.84 -5.10
C THR A 115 -8.12 16.49 -3.61
N ASP A 116 -7.01 15.93 -3.16
CA ASP A 116 -6.83 15.47 -1.79
C ASP A 116 -6.23 16.58 -0.92
N ILE A 117 -6.78 16.77 0.27
CA ILE A 117 -6.20 17.67 1.28
C ILE A 117 -5.07 16.94 1.98
N ILE A 118 -3.82 17.27 1.64
CA ILE A 118 -2.62 16.62 2.17
C ILE A 118 -2.15 17.23 3.49
N PHE A 119 -2.52 18.48 3.73
CA PHE A 119 -2.22 19.21 4.94
C PHE A 119 -3.37 20.18 5.23
N SER A 120 -3.85 20.20 6.47
CA SER A 120 -4.80 21.22 6.92
C SER A 120 -4.52 21.62 8.36
N MET A 121 -4.71 22.90 8.64
CA MET A 121 -4.58 23.39 9.99
C MET A 121 -5.54 24.55 10.25
N ASN A 122 -6.13 24.53 11.43
CA ASN A 122 -6.98 25.56 12.00
C ASN A 122 -6.66 25.64 13.50
N ALA A 123 -7.23 26.60 14.22
CA ALA A 123 -7.05 26.79 15.66
C ALA A 123 -7.26 25.50 16.49
N ASP A 124 -8.18 24.62 16.07
CA ASP A 124 -8.55 23.44 16.84
C ASP A 124 -7.94 22.12 16.34
N LYS A 125 -7.63 22.04 15.04
CA LYS A 125 -7.28 20.78 14.36
C LYS A 125 -6.10 20.95 13.42
N PHE A 126 -5.25 19.93 13.42
CA PHE A 126 -4.10 19.77 12.55
C PHE A 126 -4.20 18.41 11.84
N SER A 127 -3.97 18.36 10.53
CA SER A 127 -3.86 17.12 9.77
C SER A 127 -2.73 17.19 8.77
N CYS A 128 -1.99 16.09 8.63
CA CYS A 128 -0.92 15.96 7.65
C CYS A 128 -0.72 14.52 7.21
N LEU A 129 -0.25 14.32 5.98
CA LEU A 129 0.23 13.02 5.51
C LEU A 129 1.59 12.69 6.12
N CYS A 130 1.62 11.69 7.01
CA CYS A 130 2.84 11.28 7.70
C CYS A 130 3.01 9.76 7.70
N PRO A 131 3.66 9.18 6.67
CA PRO A 131 3.83 7.74 6.55
C PRO A 131 4.87 7.13 7.50
N GLY A 132 5.68 7.95 8.16
CA GLY A 132 6.83 7.48 8.92
C GLY A 132 7.80 6.73 8.00
N ASP A 133 8.09 5.47 8.33
CA ASP A 133 9.02 4.61 7.58
C ASP A 133 8.37 3.77 6.47
N ASP A 134 7.03 3.70 6.41
CA ASP A 134 6.32 2.78 5.52
C ASP A 134 6.09 3.39 4.13
N TYR A 135 7.19 3.55 3.38
CA TYR A 135 7.14 4.12 2.04
C TYR A 135 6.36 3.26 1.03
N LYS A 136 6.46 1.92 1.15
CA LYS A 136 5.80 1.01 0.20
C LYS A 136 4.29 1.01 0.38
N GLY A 137 3.81 0.96 1.62
CA GLY A 137 2.38 1.10 1.90
C GLY A 137 1.87 2.49 1.53
N TYR A 138 2.67 3.54 1.80
CA TYR A 138 2.34 4.91 1.39
C TYR A 138 2.17 5.08 -0.12
N ALA A 139 3.05 4.48 -0.93
CA ALA A 139 2.94 4.56 -2.39
C ALA A 139 1.67 3.89 -2.94
N LEU A 140 1.13 2.89 -2.22
CA LEU A 140 -0.09 2.15 -2.61
C LEU A 140 -1.36 2.87 -2.15
N ASN A 141 -1.37 3.44 -0.95
CA ASN A 141 -2.52 4.17 -0.41
C ASN A 141 -2.05 5.36 0.44
N PRO A 142 -1.72 6.52 -0.16
CA PRO A 142 -1.20 7.68 0.57
C PRO A 142 -2.17 8.21 1.63
N MET A 143 -3.47 8.26 1.31
CA MET A 143 -4.50 8.83 2.18
C MET A 143 -4.75 7.97 3.43
N GLY A 144 -4.39 6.68 3.41
CA GLY A 144 -4.35 5.85 4.60
C GLY A 144 -3.37 6.32 5.68
N TYR A 145 -2.43 7.21 5.34
CA TYR A 145 -1.45 7.79 6.27
C TYR A 145 -1.75 9.24 6.64
N LEU A 146 -2.97 9.72 6.37
CA LEU A 146 -3.44 11.01 6.87
C LEU A 146 -3.68 10.91 8.38
N LYS A 147 -2.88 11.63 9.16
CA LYS A 147 -3.02 11.67 10.62
C LYS A 147 -3.71 12.96 11.04
N HIS A 148 -4.50 12.88 12.12
CA HIS A 148 -5.24 13.99 12.69
C HIS A 148 -4.83 14.21 14.15
N PHE A 149 -4.56 15.46 14.51
CA PHE A 149 -4.18 15.88 15.85
C PHE A 149 -4.90 17.18 16.22
N LYS A 150 -4.82 17.57 17.50
CA LYS A 150 -5.25 18.89 17.93
C LYS A 150 -4.08 19.86 17.81
N THR A 151 -4.33 21.08 17.35
CA THR A 151 -3.26 22.08 17.14
C THR A 151 -2.55 22.45 18.45
N LYS A 152 -3.27 22.43 19.58
CA LYS A 152 -2.71 22.64 20.92
C LYS A 152 -1.71 21.56 21.37
N ASP A 153 -1.70 20.41 20.72
CA ASP A 153 -0.83 19.28 21.07
C ASP A 153 0.52 19.37 20.31
N ILE A 154 0.73 20.42 19.50
CA ILE A 154 1.96 20.66 18.77
C ILE A 154 2.98 21.27 19.74
N ASP A 155 4.08 20.55 19.95
CA ASP A 155 5.16 20.98 20.83
C ASP A 155 6.12 21.90 20.07
N SER A 156 6.50 21.55 18.84
CA SER A 156 7.44 22.35 18.03
C SER A 156 7.19 22.20 16.53
N ILE A 157 7.57 23.21 15.76
CA ILE A 157 7.61 23.17 14.29
C ILE A 157 8.90 23.81 13.79
N GLN A 158 9.61 23.09 12.91
CA GLN A 158 10.87 23.55 12.35
C GLN A 158 11.08 23.01 10.94
N GLN A 159 11.89 23.70 10.17
CA GLN A 159 12.36 23.23 8.87
C GLN A 159 13.81 22.76 9.01
N ASP A 160 14.07 21.53 8.59
CA ASP A 160 15.40 20.96 8.51
C ASP A 160 15.79 20.70 7.03
N LYS A 161 16.94 20.04 6.82
CA LYS A 161 17.42 19.68 5.47
C LYS A 161 16.49 18.71 4.72
N HIS A 162 15.57 18.05 5.41
CA HIS A 162 14.72 16.98 4.89
C HIS A 162 13.25 17.42 4.76
N GLY A 163 12.95 18.69 5.09
CA GLY A 163 11.66 19.32 4.92
C GLY A 163 11.12 19.90 6.22
N LEU A 164 9.81 19.77 6.41
CA LEU A 164 9.13 20.23 7.62
C LEU A 164 9.14 19.12 8.68
N LEU A 165 9.48 19.48 9.92
CA LEU A 165 9.41 18.64 11.10
C LEU A 165 8.42 19.25 12.09
N ILE A 166 7.45 18.46 12.53
CA ILE A 166 6.44 18.86 13.51
C ILE A 166 6.52 17.85 14.65
N VAL A 167 6.70 18.31 15.87
CA VAL A 167 6.66 17.46 17.06
C VAL A 167 5.29 17.62 17.72
N VAL A 168 4.61 16.50 17.94
CA VAL A 168 3.27 16.45 18.54
C VAL A 168 3.27 15.41 19.65
N LYS A 169 3.08 15.83 20.90
CA LYS A 169 3.19 14.97 22.10
C LYS A 169 4.47 14.14 22.13
N GLY A 170 5.60 14.74 21.74
CA GLY A 170 6.89 14.06 21.64
C GLY A 170 7.07 13.12 20.44
N GLU A 171 6.05 12.92 19.60
CA GLU A 171 6.21 12.20 18.33
C GLU A 171 6.72 13.14 17.23
N SER A 172 7.80 12.74 16.55
CA SER A 172 8.32 13.45 15.38
C SER A 172 7.53 13.09 14.12
N LEU A 173 6.86 14.07 13.53
CA LEU A 173 6.10 13.95 12.30
C LEU A 173 6.80 14.68 11.17
N ARG A 174 6.92 14.00 10.02
CA ARG A 174 7.47 14.55 8.78
C ARG A 174 6.39 14.55 7.70
N PRO A 175 5.67 15.67 7.50
CA PRO A 175 4.69 15.79 6.44
C PRO A 175 5.31 15.56 5.06
N ARG A 176 4.67 14.74 4.22
CA ARG A 176 5.12 14.42 2.86
C ARG A 176 4.33 15.23 1.81
N GLU A 177 4.85 15.25 0.58
CA GLU A 177 4.23 15.90 -0.60
C GLU A 177 4.14 17.43 -0.50
N LEU A 178 4.83 18.05 0.46
CA LEU A 178 4.95 19.50 0.58
C LEU A 178 6.09 20.04 -0.29
N THR A 179 5.84 21.13 -1.01
CA THR A 179 6.84 21.90 -1.73
C THR A 179 7.51 22.92 -0.80
N ALA A 180 8.70 23.41 -1.19
CA ALA A 180 9.41 24.42 -0.41
C ALA A 180 8.57 25.69 -0.16
N SER A 181 7.82 26.16 -1.16
CA SER A 181 6.93 27.31 -1.03
C SER A 181 5.82 27.08 -0.01
N GLU A 182 5.20 25.90 -0.01
CA GLU A 182 4.14 25.54 0.93
C GLU A 182 4.68 25.41 2.35
N ILE A 183 5.90 24.87 2.52
CA ILE A 183 6.60 24.83 3.82
C ILE A 183 6.79 26.25 4.36
N THR A 184 7.23 27.19 3.52
CA THR A 184 7.38 28.59 3.93
C THR A 184 6.05 29.22 4.34
N GLN A 185 4.96 28.93 3.61
CA GLN A 185 3.62 29.40 3.95
C GLN A 185 3.14 28.85 5.30
N ILE A 186 3.37 27.56 5.58
CA ILE A 186 3.03 26.95 6.87
C ILE A 186 3.82 27.65 7.99
N LEU A 187 5.13 27.81 7.85
CA LEU A 187 5.95 28.46 8.88
C LEU A 187 5.54 29.92 9.12
N ALA A 188 5.19 30.65 8.06
CA ALA A 188 4.68 32.02 8.18
C ALA A 188 3.35 32.07 8.93
N TYR A 189 2.45 31.12 8.66
CA TYR A 189 1.19 30.97 9.37
C TYR A 189 1.40 30.74 10.88
N PHE A 190 2.33 29.86 11.26
CA PHE A 190 2.63 29.60 12.68
C PHE A 190 3.25 30.81 13.40
N LYS A 191 4.11 31.57 12.73
CA LYS A 191 4.70 32.79 13.30
C LYS A 191 3.67 33.91 13.51
N ALA A 192 2.65 33.96 12.67
CA ALA A 192 1.61 35.00 12.74
C ALA A 192 0.55 34.75 13.83
N GLU A 193 0.34 33.51 14.26
CA GLU A 193 -0.68 33.15 15.26
C GLU A 193 -0.14 33.01 16.70
N GLU A 194 1.11 33.43 16.97
CA GLU A 194 1.74 33.39 18.32
C GLU A 194 1.56 32.03 19.04
N PHE A 195 1.68 30.91 18.30
CA PHE A 195 1.73 29.61 18.95
C PHE A 195 2.94 29.58 19.89
N ASN A 196 2.73 29.23 21.17
CA ASN A 196 3.77 28.95 22.15
C ASN A 196 4.54 27.68 21.73
N LEU A 197 5.38 27.81 20.72
CA LEU A 197 6.24 26.75 20.22
C LEU A 197 7.38 26.56 21.22
N VAL A 198 7.46 25.35 21.78
CA VAL A 198 8.59 24.94 22.60
C VAL A 198 9.85 24.97 21.73
N GLU A 199 10.94 25.46 22.33
CA GLU A 199 12.26 25.61 21.73
C GLU A 199 12.64 24.50 20.74
N VAL A 200 13.32 24.92 19.66
CA VAL A 200 13.91 24.08 18.62
C VAL A 200 14.55 22.84 19.24
N ILE A 201 13.87 21.69 19.11
CA ILE A 201 14.37 20.42 19.62
C ILE A 201 15.59 20.05 18.76
N PRO A 202 16.76 19.73 19.37
CA PRO A 202 17.96 19.39 18.64
C PRO A 202 17.70 18.20 17.71
N THR A 203 17.76 18.44 16.41
CA THR A 203 17.50 17.44 15.34
C THR A 203 18.51 16.29 15.30
N ARG A 204 19.61 16.41 16.04
CA ARG A 204 20.72 15.45 16.03
C ARG A 204 20.31 14.09 16.57
N ASP A 205 19.52 14.06 17.65
CA ASP A 205 19.09 12.81 18.29
C ASP A 205 18.04 12.07 17.44
N ILE A 206 17.16 12.83 16.77
CA ILE A 206 16.13 12.29 15.87
C ILE A 206 16.77 11.67 14.62
N HIS A 207 17.76 12.33 14.02
CA HIS A 207 18.46 11.80 12.84
C HIS A 207 19.31 10.57 13.17
N GLN A 208 19.91 10.52 14.36
CA GLN A 208 20.67 9.35 14.77
C GLN A 208 19.75 8.13 14.91
N ALA A 209 18.59 8.28 15.55
CA ALA A 209 17.58 7.21 15.68
C ALA A 209 17.01 6.73 14.33
N GLU A 210 16.75 7.65 13.38
CA GLU A 210 16.32 7.29 12.01
C GLU A 210 17.40 6.52 11.24
N SER A 211 18.67 6.93 11.38
CA SER A 211 19.80 6.31 10.69
C SER A 211 20.12 4.90 11.22
N GLU A 212 20.06 4.70 12.54
CA GLU A 212 20.28 3.39 13.18
C GLU A 212 19.22 2.37 12.74
N LEU A 213 17.98 2.82 12.56
CA LEU A 213 16.88 1.97 12.12
C LEU A 213 16.99 1.59 10.65
N ALA A 214 17.42 2.52 9.79
CA ALA A 214 17.74 2.22 8.40
C ALA A 214 18.88 1.19 8.29
N TRP A 215 19.94 1.36 9.07
CA TRP A 215 21.03 0.40 9.16
C TRP A 215 20.59 -0.97 9.69
N GLY A 216 19.73 -1.00 10.70
CA GLY A 216 19.16 -2.25 11.24
C GLY A 216 18.34 -3.03 10.20
N LYS A 217 17.53 -2.34 9.39
CA LYS A 217 16.77 -2.96 8.29
C LYS A 217 17.69 -3.45 7.16
N ILE A 218 18.70 -2.66 6.79
CA ILE A 218 19.69 -3.05 5.77
C ILE A 218 20.49 -4.27 6.24
N MET A 219 20.92 -4.31 7.50
CA MET A 219 21.64 -5.47 8.06
C MET A 219 20.75 -6.72 8.12
N ALA A 220 19.49 -6.57 8.54
CA ALA A 220 18.54 -7.69 8.63
C ALA A 220 18.20 -8.32 7.26
N ILE A 221 18.36 -7.59 6.16
CA ILE A 221 18.11 -8.08 4.80
C ILE A 221 19.41 -8.46 4.09
N GLY A 222 20.40 -7.56 4.14
CA GLY A 222 21.65 -7.69 3.40
C GLY A 222 22.52 -8.84 3.91
N VAL A 223 22.66 -9.01 5.23
CA VAL A 223 23.52 -10.06 5.80
C VAL A 223 23.00 -11.46 5.44
N PRO A 224 21.72 -11.81 5.64
CA PRO A 224 21.21 -13.10 5.22
C PRO A 224 21.33 -13.35 3.72
N VAL A 225 21.07 -12.35 2.87
CA VAL A 225 21.14 -12.50 1.41
C VAL A 225 22.58 -12.75 0.95
N VAL A 226 23.55 -12.01 1.48
CA VAL A 226 24.97 -12.21 1.16
C VAL A 226 25.45 -13.58 1.65
N LEU A 227 25.13 -13.95 2.89
CA LEU A 227 25.50 -15.26 3.43
C LEU A 227 24.84 -16.41 2.67
N GLY A 228 23.58 -16.27 2.29
CA GLY A 228 22.86 -17.24 1.46
C GLY A 228 23.45 -17.40 0.07
N SER A 229 23.84 -16.29 -0.55
CA SER A 229 24.48 -16.28 -1.87
C SER A 229 25.87 -16.90 -1.82
N LEU A 230 26.67 -16.59 -0.79
CA LEU A 230 27.98 -17.21 -0.56
C LEU A 230 27.83 -18.72 -0.26
N SER A 231 26.85 -19.09 0.56
CA SER A 231 26.53 -20.50 0.85
C SER A 231 26.13 -21.25 -0.43
N ALA A 232 25.28 -20.68 -1.27
CA ALA A 232 24.90 -21.28 -2.55
C ALA A 232 26.10 -21.43 -3.50
N TYR A 233 27.01 -20.45 -3.52
CA TYR A 233 28.21 -20.50 -4.36
C TYR A 233 29.22 -21.55 -3.88
N PHE A 234 29.59 -21.54 -2.60
CA PHE A 234 30.64 -22.42 -2.05
C PHE A 234 30.12 -23.80 -1.64
N LEU A 235 28.99 -23.88 -0.93
CA LEU A 235 28.44 -25.15 -0.43
C LEU A 235 27.49 -25.81 -1.45
N GLY A 236 26.83 -24.99 -2.27
CA GLY A 236 26.01 -25.47 -3.38
C GLY A 236 26.79 -25.87 -4.63
N ASP A 237 28.13 -25.75 -4.60
CA ASP A 237 29.03 -25.98 -5.75
C ASP A 237 28.53 -25.22 -6.99
N ASN A 238 28.33 -23.91 -6.81
CA ASN A 238 27.80 -23.00 -7.83
C ASN A 238 26.50 -23.47 -8.52
N GLY A 239 25.59 -24.09 -7.77
CA GLY A 239 24.30 -24.58 -8.29
C GLY A 239 24.29 -26.05 -8.71
N ARG A 240 25.42 -26.75 -8.68
CA ARG A 240 25.51 -28.17 -9.06
C ARG A 240 24.84 -29.07 -8.03
N ASN A 241 24.94 -28.72 -6.74
CA ASN A 241 24.13 -29.33 -5.70
C ASN A 241 22.84 -28.51 -5.54
N THR A 242 21.82 -28.91 -6.27
CA THR A 242 20.53 -28.20 -6.34
C THR A 242 19.82 -28.12 -4.99
N VAL A 243 19.93 -29.16 -4.16
CA VAL A 243 19.30 -29.19 -2.81
C VAL A 243 19.95 -28.17 -1.89
N VAL A 244 21.29 -28.15 -1.82
CA VAL A 244 22.03 -27.22 -0.95
C VAL A 244 21.93 -25.78 -1.47
N SER A 245 21.94 -25.59 -2.79
CA SER A 245 21.78 -24.27 -3.41
C SER A 245 20.40 -23.68 -3.14
N MET A 246 19.34 -24.48 -3.31
CA MET A 246 17.97 -24.03 -3.00
C MET A 246 17.78 -23.76 -1.51
N ALA A 247 18.27 -24.62 -0.63
CA ALA A 247 18.21 -24.40 0.81
C ALA A 247 18.95 -23.12 1.22
N SER A 248 20.13 -22.88 0.64
CA SER A 248 20.95 -21.68 0.90
C SER A 248 20.29 -20.38 0.46
N LEU A 249 19.36 -20.41 -0.50
CA LEU A 249 18.59 -19.24 -0.93
C LEU A 249 17.26 -19.09 -0.18
N LEU A 250 16.58 -20.21 0.13
CA LEU A 250 15.28 -20.22 0.82
C LEU A 250 15.39 -19.87 2.31
N ILE A 251 16.40 -20.39 3.00
CA ILE A 251 16.58 -20.18 4.45
C ILE A 251 16.75 -18.69 4.79
N PRO A 252 17.61 -17.91 4.10
CA PRO A 252 17.68 -16.46 4.28
C PRO A 252 16.35 -15.76 4.02
N LEU A 253 15.63 -16.14 2.97
CA LEU A 253 14.36 -15.53 2.60
C LEU A 253 13.31 -15.68 3.72
N LEU A 254 13.30 -16.84 4.38
CA LEU A 254 12.44 -17.14 5.53
C LEU A 254 12.93 -16.45 6.83
N LEU A 255 14.23 -16.21 6.98
CA LEU A 255 14.83 -15.54 8.14
C LEU A 255 14.60 -14.03 8.16
N ILE A 256 14.55 -13.38 6.98
CA ILE A 256 14.32 -11.94 6.83
C ILE A 256 13.08 -11.44 7.62
N PRO A 257 11.87 -12.02 7.47
CA PRO A 257 10.71 -11.55 8.23
C PRO A 257 10.86 -11.75 9.74
N LEU A 258 11.57 -12.80 10.17
CA LEU A 258 11.84 -13.05 11.60
C LEU A 258 12.79 -11.99 12.17
N LEU A 259 13.86 -11.67 11.45
CA LEU A 259 14.85 -10.65 11.82
C LEU A 259 14.23 -9.25 11.84
N LEU A 260 13.43 -8.90 10.82
CA LEU A 260 12.70 -7.62 10.80
C LEU A 260 11.72 -7.50 11.98
N LYS A 261 11.05 -8.59 12.35
CA LYS A 261 10.16 -8.62 13.53
C LYS A 261 10.92 -8.44 14.84
N LEU A 262 12.13 -8.99 14.95
CA LEU A 262 13.00 -8.82 16.12
C LEU A 262 13.53 -7.40 16.23
N VAL A 263 14.00 -6.81 15.13
CA VAL A 263 14.44 -5.40 15.08
C VAL A 263 13.30 -4.46 15.50
N ASN A 264 12.08 -4.68 14.97
CA ASN A 264 10.91 -3.88 15.34
C ASN A 264 10.52 -4.05 16.83
N ARG A 265 10.59 -5.27 17.39
CA ARG A 265 10.30 -5.52 18.82
C ARG A 265 11.34 -4.91 19.75
N TRP A 266 12.62 -4.96 19.39
CA TRP A 266 13.69 -4.37 20.18
C TRP A 266 13.50 -2.85 20.30
N LYS A 267 13.14 -2.19 19.20
CA LYS A 267 12.83 -0.75 19.19
C LYS A 267 11.68 -0.38 20.13
N HIS A 268 10.55 -1.07 20.03
CA HIS A 268 9.40 -0.79 20.90
C HIS A 268 9.65 -1.01 22.39
N ARG A 269 10.68 -1.78 22.77
CA ARG A 269 11.12 -1.88 24.17
C ARG A 269 12.04 -0.72 24.58
N SER A 270 12.84 -0.20 23.65
CA SER A 270 13.71 0.96 23.90
C SER A 270 12.92 2.26 24.05
N GLU A 271 11.82 2.42 23.31
CA GLU A 271 10.92 3.59 23.38
C GLU A 271 10.07 3.64 24.67
N LYS A 272 10.04 2.56 25.47
CA LYS A 272 9.26 2.45 26.72
C LYS A 272 10.09 2.55 28.01
N LYS A 273 11.41 2.74 27.90
CA LYS A 273 12.32 2.99 29.02
C LYS A 273 12.68 4.46 29.06
#